data_AF-A0A087UDC4-F1
#
_entry.id   AF-A0A087UDC4-F1
#
_cell.length_a   1.000
_cell.length_b   1.000
_cell.length_c   1.000
_cell.angle_alpha   90.00
_cell.angle_beta   90.00
_cell.angle_gamma   90.00
#
_symmetry.space_group_name_H-M   'P 1'
#
loop_
_entity.id
_entity.type
_entity.pdbx_description
1 polymer ?
#
loop_
_entity_poly.entity_id
_entity_poly.type
_entity_poly.pdbx_seq_one_letter_code
_entity_poly.pdbx_strand_id
1 'polypeptide(L)'
;MAQIHKGLFFILLGTSTLCFSVYRYLLNDENSYWKSDEILEIKKNPGLLIETPGCKLLKLDPYDSTLKQIIANRGKYSCPGNPSILVLKPNSKILLNETVLRTYYKLTSSNISCWYQNILRLIEPPKCKRENSYSFGPKRKLEFNVPLRLDHVVVNCDLAGKHFTQYIPLVPIKNETQTEKSRFNRNSSSIGLNVILFGIDSISKLNFLRHFKKTRLFLEQHLSPFEMNGYIKVGDNTFPNLTPLLTGHFVEYYWNESVRNTMFFDGIDLIWKIFSKKGYRTFYAEDDPIYGTFNYNKRGFKHPPTDYYYRPLYLAIDGSTLKKKSKPYCIDSQLEVDIVHNYLRDFIVTMRSRPYFAFLMVSKLTHNYLNYASYADEPTYRLLKNLWEIGAFNKSLLVLFSDHGIRFGAIRQTYIGKFEERMPFMYIYVPPKLLKKYPQFAKNLWSNQNRLTTPFDIH
;
A
#
# COMPACT_ATOMS: atom_id res chain seq x y z
N MET A 1 27.41 -33.90 28.95
CA MET A 1 26.29 -32.92 28.92
C MET A 1 25.91 -32.53 27.47
N ALA A 2 25.89 -33.48 26.53
CA ALA A 2 25.76 -33.20 25.08
C ALA A 2 24.73 -34.09 24.35
N GLN A 3 23.82 -34.75 25.07
CA GLN A 3 22.83 -35.67 24.47
C GLN A 3 21.37 -35.28 24.72
N ILE A 4 21.10 -34.22 25.51
CA ILE A 4 19.74 -33.77 25.84
C ILE A 4 19.25 -32.65 24.88
N HIS A 5 20.15 -31.98 24.15
CA HIS A 5 19.76 -30.86 23.26
C HIS A 5 19.23 -31.27 21.87
N LYS A 6 19.44 -32.50 21.40
CA LYS A 6 18.90 -32.94 20.09
C LYS A 6 17.43 -33.37 20.16
N GLY A 7 16.94 -33.83 21.31
CA GLY A 7 15.54 -34.22 21.51
C GLY A 7 14.57 -33.03 21.56
N LEU A 8 14.95 -31.94 22.23
CA LEU A 8 14.11 -30.73 22.32
C LEU A 8 13.93 -30.03 20.97
N PHE A 9 14.94 -30.05 20.11
CA PHE A 9 14.89 -29.39 18.80
C PHE A 9 13.95 -30.12 17.83
N PHE A 10 13.92 -31.46 17.86
CA PHE A 10 12.98 -32.26 17.06
C PHE A 10 11.54 -32.18 17.57
N ILE A 11 11.32 -32.05 18.89
CA ILE A 11 9.97 -31.88 19.47
C ILE A 11 9.41 -30.48 19.16
N LEU A 12 10.24 -29.42 19.15
CA LEU A 12 9.83 -28.07 18.74
C LEU A 12 9.53 -27.95 17.24
N LEU A 13 10.32 -28.61 16.38
CA LEU A 13 10.04 -28.68 14.94
C LEU A 13 8.81 -29.53 14.64
N GLY A 14 8.64 -30.67 15.30
CA GLY A 14 7.49 -31.56 15.18
C GLY A 14 6.18 -30.93 15.64
N THR A 15 6.18 -30.19 16.76
CA THR A 15 4.97 -29.48 17.24
C THR A 15 4.61 -28.30 16.36
N SER A 16 5.58 -27.55 15.81
CA SER A 16 5.27 -26.45 14.88
C SER A 16 4.72 -26.96 13.54
N THR A 17 5.24 -28.08 13.02
CA THR A 17 4.75 -28.69 11.78
C THR A 17 3.42 -29.40 11.98
N LEU A 18 3.16 -30.02 13.14
CA LEU A 18 1.83 -30.56 13.49
C LEU A 18 0.80 -29.44 13.67
N CYS A 19 1.16 -28.35 14.35
CA CYS A 19 0.26 -27.21 14.53
C CYS A 19 0.00 -26.51 13.19
N PHE A 20 0.98 -26.44 12.29
CA PHE A 20 0.84 -25.90 10.93
C PHE A 20 0.00 -26.81 10.01
N SER A 21 0.13 -28.13 10.14
CA SER A 21 -0.69 -29.09 9.38
C SER A 21 -2.12 -29.18 9.92
N VAL A 22 -2.33 -29.06 11.23
CA VAL A 22 -3.67 -28.91 11.84
C VAL A 22 -4.29 -27.56 11.49
N TYR A 23 -3.54 -26.46 11.48
CA TYR A 23 -4.02 -25.16 11.01
C TYR A 23 -4.36 -25.18 9.50
N ARG A 24 -3.55 -25.84 8.67
CA ARG A 24 -3.87 -26.09 7.26
C ARG A 24 -5.10 -26.97 7.09
N TYR A 25 -5.24 -28.02 7.91
CA TYR A 25 -6.39 -28.90 7.87
C TYR A 25 -7.65 -28.13 8.24
N LEU A 26 -7.62 -27.35 9.32
CA LEU A 26 -8.74 -26.50 9.74
C LEU A 26 -9.07 -25.40 8.71
N LEU A 27 -8.07 -24.78 8.06
CA LEU A 27 -8.32 -23.83 6.97
C LEU A 27 -8.81 -24.50 5.68
N ASN A 28 -8.32 -25.69 5.34
CA ASN A 28 -8.78 -26.46 4.19
C ASN A 28 -10.18 -27.03 4.42
N ASP A 29 -10.51 -27.40 5.65
CA ASP A 29 -11.83 -27.89 6.05
C ASP A 29 -12.81 -26.70 6.17
N GLU A 30 -12.38 -25.53 6.64
CA GLU A 30 -13.20 -24.31 6.56
C GLU A 30 -13.38 -23.78 5.12
N ASN A 31 -12.43 -24.03 4.23
CA ASN A 31 -12.60 -23.82 2.77
C ASN A 31 -13.39 -24.95 2.10
N SER A 32 -13.49 -26.14 2.72
CA SER A 32 -14.31 -27.26 2.24
C SER A 32 -15.79 -27.00 2.50
N TYR A 33 -16.12 -26.29 3.58
CA TYR A 33 -17.49 -25.88 3.94
C TYR A 33 -18.20 -25.02 2.89
N TRP A 34 -17.47 -24.28 2.04
CA TRP A 34 -18.05 -23.51 0.92
C TRP A 34 -17.97 -24.24 -0.43
N LYS A 35 -17.46 -25.48 -0.42
CA LYS A 35 -17.21 -26.29 -1.62
C LYS A 35 -18.32 -27.29 -1.94
N SER A 36 -19.44 -27.30 -1.22
CA SER A 36 -20.63 -28.14 -1.48
C SER A 36 -21.87 -27.23 -1.53
N ASP A 37 -22.81 -27.31 -2.46
CA ASP A 37 -23.19 -28.32 -3.46
C ASP A 37 -23.56 -27.62 -4.79
N GLU A 38 -23.44 -28.33 -5.92
CA GLU A 38 -23.57 -27.87 -7.32
C GLU A 38 -22.40 -27.06 -7.89
N ILE A 39 -21.20 -27.64 -7.89
CA ILE A 39 -20.26 -27.36 -8.99
C ILE A 39 -20.40 -28.56 -9.93
N LEU A 40 -21.20 -28.41 -10.99
CA LEU A 40 -21.02 -29.22 -12.18
C LEU A 40 -19.52 -29.24 -12.48
N GLU A 41 -18.89 -30.42 -12.45
CA GLU A 41 -17.56 -30.63 -13.01
C GLU A 41 -17.64 -30.38 -14.52
N ILE A 42 -17.79 -29.11 -14.90
CA ILE A 42 -17.55 -28.66 -16.26
C ILE A 42 -16.09 -29.01 -16.51
N LYS A 43 -15.84 -29.92 -17.47
CA LYS A 43 -14.50 -30.20 -17.98
C LYS A 43 -13.84 -28.87 -18.35
N LYS A 44 -13.10 -28.30 -17.40
CA LYS A 44 -12.51 -26.96 -17.55
C LYS A 44 -11.43 -27.09 -18.60
N ASN A 45 -11.56 -26.36 -19.71
CA ASN A 45 -10.52 -26.38 -20.73
C ASN A 45 -9.20 -25.91 -20.09
N PRO A 46 -8.13 -26.72 -20.09
CA PRO A 46 -6.88 -26.37 -19.41
C PRO A 46 -6.19 -25.13 -20.02
N GLY A 47 -6.53 -24.77 -21.26
CA GLY A 47 -6.07 -23.58 -21.95
C GLY A 47 -6.85 -22.30 -21.59
N LEU A 48 -7.92 -22.39 -20.78
CA LEU A 48 -8.71 -21.24 -20.34
C LEU A 48 -8.49 -20.94 -18.86
N LEU A 49 -8.26 -19.66 -18.56
CA LEU A 49 -8.24 -19.13 -17.21
C LEU A 49 -9.67 -18.98 -16.67
N ILE A 50 -10.56 -18.44 -17.51
CA ILE A 50 -11.99 -18.26 -17.23
C ILE A 50 -12.78 -18.83 -18.40
N GLU A 51 -13.82 -19.59 -18.05
CA GLU A 51 -14.80 -20.12 -18.98
C GLU A 51 -16.19 -19.87 -18.41
N THR A 52 -16.90 -18.93 -19.02
CA THR A 52 -18.29 -18.59 -18.71
C THR A 52 -19.09 -18.57 -20.02
N PRO A 53 -20.44 -18.62 -19.98
CA PRO A 53 -21.25 -18.54 -21.19
C PRO A 53 -20.98 -17.29 -22.06
N GLY A 54 -20.64 -16.15 -21.44
CA GLY A 54 -20.40 -14.88 -22.13
C GLY A 54 -18.93 -14.54 -22.39
N CYS A 55 -17.98 -15.22 -21.76
CA CYS A 55 -16.55 -14.92 -21.91
C CYS A 55 -15.68 -16.17 -21.74
N LYS A 56 -14.71 -16.31 -22.66
CA LYS A 56 -13.62 -17.27 -22.57
C LYS A 56 -12.30 -16.49 -22.53
N LEU A 57 -11.58 -16.61 -21.43
CA LEU A 57 -10.30 -15.94 -21.23
C LEU A 57 -9.17 -16.97 -21.26
N LEU A 58 -8.17 -16.74 -22.11
CA LEU A 58 -7.04 -17.65 -22.27
C LEU A 58 -6.17 -17.69 -21.00
N LYS A 59 -5.64 -18.88 -20.70
CA LYS A 59 -4.59 -19.07 -19.70
C LYS A 59 -3.24 -18.84 -20.36
N LEU A 60 -2.67 -17.65 -20.15
CA LEU A 60 -1.37 -17.27 -20.70
C LEU A 60 -0.22 -17.73 -19.80
N ASP A 61 0.91 -18.11 -20.41
CA ASP A 61 2.14 -18.45 -19.69
C ASP A 61 2.88 -17.17 -19.27
N PRO A 62 3.16 -16.96 -17.96
CA PRO A 62 3.98 -15.85 -17.50
C PRO A 62 5.38 -15.80 -18.13
N TYR A 63 5.93 -16.93 -18.60
CA TYR A 63 7.28 -17.03 -19.16
C TYR A 63 7.29 -17.41 -20.65
N ASP A 64 6.23 -17.04 -21.37
CA ASP A 64 6.12 -17.27 -22.80
C ASP A 64 7.40 -16.90 -23.56
N SER A 65 7.75 -17.75 -24.52
CA SER A 65 8.99 -17.65 -25.29
C SER A 65 9.23 -16.29 -25.97
N THR A 66 8.16 -15.58 -26.34
CA THR A 66 8.22 -14.24 -26.95
C THR A 66 8.73 -13.17 -25.97
N LEU A 67 8.71 -13.45 -24.67
CA LEU A 67 9.11 -12.52 -23.61
C LEU A 67 10.54 -12.75 -23.09
N LYS A 68 11.25 -13.78 -23.58
CA LYS A 68 12.59 -14.18 -23.10
C LYS A 68 13.61 -13.03 -23.08
N GLN A 69 13.58 -12.16 -24.08
CA GLN A 69 14.51 -11.01 -24.17
C GLN A 69 14.03 -9.76 -23.42
N ILE A 70 12.80 -9.78 -22.90
CA ILE A 70 12.15 -8.62 -22.28
C ILE A 70 12.15 -8.77 -20.75
N ILE A 71 11.87 -9.98 -20.25
CA ILE A 71 11.80 -10.26 -18.81
C ILE A 71 13.21 -10.41 -18.25
N ALA A 72 13.51 -9.64 -17.20
CA ALA A 72 14.73 -9.76 -16.44
C ALA A 72 14.45 -9.56 -14.95
N ASN A 73 14.96 -10.45 -14.10
CA ASN A 73 14.95 -10.20 -12.66
C ASN A 73 16.09 -9.27 -12.29
N ARG A 74 15.77 -8.11 -11.70
CA ARG A 74 16.77 -7.11 -11.33
C ARG A 74 17.31 -7.29 -9.90
N GLY A 75 16.78 -8.25 -9.15
CA GLY A 75 17.22 -8.54 -7.78
C GLY A 75 16.82 -7.45 -6.78
N LYS A 76 17.66 -7.20 -5.78
CA LYS A 76 17.38 -6.23 -4.71
C LYS A 76 17.82 -4.83 -5.12
N TYR A 77 16.96 -3.83 -4.88
CA TYR A 77 17.38 -2.42 -4.94
C TYR A 77 17.93 -1.97 -3.59
N SER A 78 19.12 -1.39 -3.61
CA SER A 78 19.76 -0.83 -2.40
C SER A 78 20.06 0.65 -2.59
N CYS A 79 19.75 1.42 -1.55
CA CYS A 79 20.09 2.83 -1.43
C CYS A 79 21.43 2.95 -0.68
N PRO A 80 22.42 3.68 -1.24
CA PRO A 80 23.71 3.86 -0.59
C PRO A 80 23.59 4.83 0.59
N GLY A 81 24.55 4.79 1.51
CA GLY A 81 24.61 5.70 2.67
C GLY A 81 24.49 4.98 4.00
N ASN A 82 24.72 5.73 5.08
CA ASN A 82 24.64 5.20 6.44
C ASN A 82 23.18 5.07 6.89
N PRO A 83 22.84 4.08 7.74
CA PRO A 83 21.50 3.97 8.30
C PRO A 83 21.08 5.24 9.05
N SER A 84 19.77 5.53 9.05
CA SER A 84 19.26 6.68 9.80
C SER A 84 19.53 6.55 11.30
N ILE A 85 19.95 7.66 11.91
CA ILE A 85 20.09 7.82 13.35
C ILE A 85 18.74 8.05 14.06
N LEU A 86 17.65 8.29 13.32
CA LEU A 86 16.33 8.55 13.89
C LEU A 86 15.44 7.33 13.73
N VAL A 87 14.76 6.97 14.82
CA VAL A 87 13.76 5.89 14.84
C VAL A 87 12.41 6.49 15.21
N LEU A 88 11.45 6.34 14.31
CA LEU A 88 10.07 6.71 14.59
C LEU A 88 9.40 5.62 15.44
N LYS A 89 8.70 6.04 16.48
CA LYS A 89 7.86 5.19 17.33
C LYS A 89 6.40 5.63 17.22
N PRO A 90 5.44 4.73 17.55
CA PRO A 90 4.02 5.04 17.49
C PRO A 90 3.65 6.33 18.24
N ASN A 91 2.60 7.01 17.77
CA ASN A 91 2.17 8.33 18.28
C ASN A 91 3.27 9.41 18.17
N SER A 92 3.97 9.44 17.02
CA SER A 92 4.86 10.52 16.61
C SER A 92 6.02 10.84 17.56
N LYS A 93 6.61 9.81 18.17
CA LYS A 93 7.81 9.95 18.99
C LYS A 93 9.05 9.67 18.15
N ILE A 94 10.00 10.59 18.14
CA ILE A 94 11.27 10.42 17.43
C ILE A 94 12.35 10.10 18.46
N LEU A 95 13.01 8.96 18.30
CA LEU A 95 14.10 8.52 19.17
C LEU A 95 15.43 8.58 18.41
N LEU A 96 16.50 8.78 19.17
CA LEU A 96 17.86 8.62 18.67
C LEU A 96 18.28 7.14 18.73
N ASN A 97 18.81 6.62 17.63
CA ASN A 97 19.38 5.29 17.55
C ASN A 97 20.86 5.34 17.96
N GLU A 98 21.12 5.22 19.26
CA GLU A 98 22.49 5.26 19.80
C GLU A 98 23.40 4.18 19.21
N THR A 99 22.86 3.00 18.91
CA THR A 99 23.63 1.91 18.29
C THR A 99 24.11 2.30 16.90
N VAL A 100 23.22 2.84 16.05
CA VAL A 100 23.61 3.32 14.72
C VAL A 100 24.61 4.46 14.83
N LEU A 101 24.37 5.39 15.75
CA LEU A 101 25.25 6.53 15.96
C LEU A 101 26.69 6.10 16.34
N ARG A 102 26.82 5.20 17.32
CA ARG A 102 28.14 4.70 17.76
C ARG A 102 28.80 3.85 16.68
N THR A 103 28.05 2.95 16.03
CA THR A 103 28.62 1.98 15.09
C THR A 103 29.01 2.61 13.75
N TYR A 104 28.13 3.43 13.17
CA TYR A 104 28.31 3.97 11.81
C TYR A 104 28.88 5.39 11.79
N TYR A 105 28.60 6.21 12.80
CA TYR A 105 29.03 7.61 12.83
C TYR A 105 30.19 7.85 13.82
N LYS A 106 30.49 6.89 14.71
CA LYS A 106 31.54 6.99 15.75
C LYS A 106 31.30 8.19 16.69
N LEU A 107 30.03 8.49 16.97
CA LEU A 107 29.59 9.61 17.82
C LEU A 107 28.75 9.12 19.01
N THR A 108 28.54 10.01 19.97
CA THR A 108 27.63 9.82 21.10
C THR A 108 26.55 10.90 21.11
N SER A 109 25.51 10.74 21.95
CA SER A 109 24.37 11.67 22.02
C SER A 109 24.77 13.10 22.39
N SER A 110 25.88 13.30 23.11
CA SER A 110 26.41 14.63 23.44
C SER A 110 26.94 15.39 22.21
N ASN A 111 27.23 14.69 21.11
CA ASN A 111 27.75 15.28 19.88
C ASN A 111 26.65 15.69 18.89
N ILE A 112 25.38 15.63 19.30
CA ILE A 112 24.24 15.84 18.41
C ILE A 112 23.39 17.00 18.88
N SER A 113 23.06 17.89 17.94
CA SER A 113 21.99 18.87 18.11
C SER A 113 21.02 18.78 16.95
N CYS A 114 19.75 18.49 17.25
CA CYS A 114 18.69 18.36 16.25
C CYS A 114 17.63 19.45 16.38
N TRP A 115 17.09 19.87 15.25
CA TRP A 115 15.95 20.77 15.14
C TRP A 115 14.96 20.19 14.13
N TYR A 116 13.70 20.58 14.25
CA TYR A 116 12.67 20.23 13.29
C TYR A 116 11.92 21.46 12.81
N GLN A 117 11.33 21.34 11.62
CA GLN A 117 10.34 22.27 11.08
C GLN A 117 9.13 21.47 10.63
N ASN A 118 7.93 21.97 10.93
CA ASN A 118 6.68 21.42 10.41
C ASN A 118 6.61 21.65 8.90
N ILE A 119 6.11 20.68 8.14
CA ILE A 119 5.82 20.83 6.72
C ILE A 119 4.32 21.07 6.56
N LEU A 120 3.97 22.29 6.19
CA LEU A 120 2.60 22.76 6.05
C LEU A 120 2.18 22.77 4.59
N ARG A 121 0.97 22.31 4.32
CA ARG A 121 0.31 22.48 3.03
C ARG A 121 -0.03 23.95 2.82
N LEU A 122 0.31 24.49 1.65
CA LEU A 122 -0.10 25.84 1.26
C LEU A 122 -1.15 25.79 0.16
N ILE A 123 -2.13 26.68 0.25
CA ILE A 123 -3.11 26.91 -0.81
C ILE A 123 -2.61 28.09 -1.64
N GLU A 124 -2.34 27.85 -2.92
CA GLU A 124 -1.85 28.87 -3.83
C GLU A 124 -2.87 30.02 -4.04
N PRO A 125 -2.39 31.27 -4.23
CA PRO A 125 -3.24 32.41 -4.57
C PRO A 125 -3.99 32.20 -5.91
N PRO A 126 -4.97 33.07 -6.26
CA PRO A 126 -6.09 32.73 -7.15
C PRO A 126 -5.75 32.26 -8.57
N LYS A 127 -4.59 32.62 -9.14
CA LYS A 127 -4.26 32.28 -10.53
C LYS A 127 -3.57 30.91 -10.57
N CYS A 128 -4.30 29.92 -11.09
CA CYS A 128 -3.85 28.54 -11.33
C CYS A 128 -3.66 27.63 -10.11
N LYS A 129 -4.54 27.72 -9.08
CA LYS A 129 -4.46 26.87 -7.88
C LYS A 129 -4.32 25.38 -8.25
N ARG A 130 -3.14 24.82 -8.02
CA ARG A 130 -2.93 23.38 -7.93
C ARG A 130 -2.46 23.07 -6.52
N GLU A 131 -2.67 21.84 -6.10
CA GLU A 131 -2.19 21.36 -4.82
C GLU A 131 -0.69 21.02 -4.89
N ASN A 132 0.17 22.00 -5.19
CA ASN A 132 1.61 21.77 -5.40
C ASN A 132 2.50 22.57 -4.44
N SER A 133 1.91 23.37 -3.57
CA SER A 133 2.65 24.26 -2.68
C SER A 133 2.70 23.75 -1.24
N TYR A 134 3.84 24.00 -0.59
CA TYR A 134 4.10 23.72 0.81
C TYR A 134 4.98 24.82 1.41
N SER A 135 5.03 24.90 2.74
CA SER A 135 5.94 25.78 3.47
C SER A 135 6.50 25.07 4.70
N PHE A 136 7.65 25.55 5.16
CA PHE A 136 8.19 25.13 6.45
C PHE A 136 7.76 26.10 7.55
N GLY A 137 7.30 25.54 8.67
CA GLY A 137 7.07 26.30 9.89
C GLY A 137 8.39 26.77 10.55
N PRO A 138 8.29 27.45 11.71
CA PRO A 138 9.46 27.92 12.44
C PRO A 138 10.34 26.76 12.90
N LYS A 139 11.65 26.98 12.92
CA LYS A 139 12.65 26.03 13.41
C LYS A 139 12.52 25.88 14.93
N ARG A 140 12.40 24.65 15.41
CA ARG A 140 12.29 24.31 16.84
C ARG A 140 13.31 23.25 17.22
N LYS A 141 13.85 23.30 18.43
CA LYS A 141 14.74 22.24 18.95
C LYS A 141 13.97 20.92 19.05
N LEU A 142 14.58 19.83 18.61
CA LEU A 142 14.00 18.50 18.76
C LEU A 142 14.36 17.94 20.12
N GLU A 143 13.35 17.62 20.91
CA GLU A 143 13.47 16.82 22.12
C GLU A 143 13.14 15.36 21.79
N PHE A 144 14.11 14.47 21.97
CA PHE A 144 13.91 13.05 21.68
C PHE A 144 12.89 12.44 22.65
N ASN A 145 12.16 11.43 22.18
CA ASN A 145 11.14 10.69 22.93
C ASN A 145 9.91 11.52 23.38
N VAL A 146 9.81 12.78 22.96
CA VAL A 146 8.63 13.62 23.17
C VAL A 146 7.69 13.52 21.95
N PRO A 147 6.39 13.22 22.13
CA PRO A 147 5.44 13.17 21.02
C PRO A 147 5.30 14.53 20.31
N LEU A 148 5.45 14.53 18.99
CA LEU A 148 5.15 15.69 18.15
C LEU A 148 3.71 15.61 17.64
N ARG A 149 2.88 16.62 17.96
CA ARG A 149 1.50 16.74 17.44
C ARG A 149 1.47 17.42 16.08
N LEU A 150 2.26 16.90 15.14
CA LEU A 150 2.40 17.41 13.78
C LEU A 150 2.23 16.25 12.79
N ASP A 151 1.80 16.54 11.58
CA ASP A 151 1.62 15.52 10.53
C ASP A 151 2.92 15.17 9.82
N HIS A 152 3.78 16.16 9.62
CA HIS A 152 4.97 16.03 8.81
C HIS A 152 6.07 16.93 9.36
N VAL A 153 7.28 16.41 9.45
CA VAL A 153 8.44 17.23 9.84
C VAL A 153 9.64 16.93 8.95
N VAL A 154 10.45 17.96 8.73
CA VAL A 154 11.85 17.78 8.37
C VAL A 154 12.69 17.97 9.63
N VAL A 155 13.51 16.97 9.94
CA VAL A 155 14.49 17.02 11.03
C VAL A 155 15.86 17.27 10.44
N ASN A 156 16.57 18.26 10.97
CA ASN A 156 17.96 18.55 10.65
C ASN A 156 18.80 18.41 11.92
N CYS A 157 19.85 17.61 11.86
CA CYS A 157 20.79 17.37 12.95
C CYS A 157 22.20 17.79 12.54
N ASP A 158 22.90 18.45 13.46
CA ASP A 158 24.35 18.57 13.42
C ASP A 158 24.99 17.39 14.15
N LEU A 159 25.91 16.71 13.48
CA LEU A 159 26.66 15.54 13.94
C LEU A 159 28.15 15.89 13.96
N ALA A 160 28.57 16.70 14.93
CA ALA A 160 29.94 17.23 15.02
C ALA A 160 30.41 17.91 13.72
N GLY A 161 29.61 18.83 13.18
CA GLY A 161 29.90 19.58 11.95
C GLY A 161 29.44 18.93 10.65
N LYS A 162 28.84 17.72 10.71
CA LYS A 162 28.16 17.10 9.56
C LYS A 162 26.64 17.26 9.66
N HIS A 163 26.01 17.69 8.57
CA HIS A 163 24.55 17.83 8.53
C HIS A 163 23.86 16.52 8.15
N PHE A 164 22.85 16.14 8.92
CA PHE A 164 21.94 15.04 8.64
C PHE A 164 20.52 15.57 8.52
N THR A 165 19.82 15.23 7.44
CA THR A 165 18.44 15.65 7.18
C THR A 165 17.55 14.43 6.99
N GLN A 166 16.40 14.41 7.64
CA GLN A 166 15.38 13.39 7.40
C GLN A 166 13.97 13.98 7.35
N TYR A 167 13.22 13.58 6.33
CA TYR A 167 11.80 13.88 6.18
C TYR A 167 10.99 12.75 6.81
N ILE A 168 10.07 13.08 7.71
CA ILE A 168 9.36 12.10 8.53
C ILE A 168 7.85 12.35 8.44
N PRO A 169 7.07 11.37 7.93
CA PRO A 169 5.63 11.38 8.10
C PRO A 169 5.29 10.92 9.53
N LEU A 170 4.55 11.73 10.25
CA LEU A 170 4.14 11.48 11.62
C LEU A 170 2.67 11.06 11.67
N VAL A 171 2.30 10.30 12.69
CA VAL A 171 0.93 9.84 12.92
C VAL A 171 0.53 10.18 14.36
N PRO A 172 0.26 11.45 14.69
CA PRO A 172 -0.16 11.80 16.03
C PRO A 172 -1.64 11.47 16.22
N ILE A 173 -2.05 11.09 17.42
CA ILE A 173 -3.49 11.10 17.74
C ILE A 173 -3.98 12.55 17.78
N LYS A 174 -4.82 12.92 16.80
CA LYS A 174 -5.45 14.25 16.69
C LYS A 174 -6.71 14.33 17.55
N ASN A 175 -6.71 15.17 18.59
CA ASN A 175 -7.85 15.32 19.51
C ASN A 175 -9.12 15.81 18.80
N GLU A 176 -8.98 16.74 17.85
CA GLU A 176 -10.09 17.26 17.04
C GLU A 176 -10.74 16.13 16.24
N THR A 177 -9.94 15.32 15.53
CA THR A 177 -10.42 14.14 14.82
C THR A 177 -11.09 13.14 15.78
N GLN A 178 -10.54 12.92 16.98
CA GLN A 178 -11.20 12.02 17.95
C GLN A 178 -12.59 12.54 18.35
N THR A 179 -12.69 13.84 18.61
CA THR A 179 -13.93 14.51 19.00
C THR A 179 -14.94 14.45 17.87
N GLU A 180 -14.55 14.82 16.65
CA GLU A 180 -15.38 14.75 15.46
C GLU A 180 -15.89 13.32 15.22
N LYS A 181 -14.99 12.32 15.19
CA LYS A 181 -15.36 10.93 14.91
C LYS A 181 -16.21 10.29 16.02
N SER A 182 -16.17 10.82 17.25
CA SER A 182 -16.99 10.32 18.35
C SER A 182 -18.48 10.67 18.24
N ARG A 183 -18.82 11.72 17.47
CA ARG A 183 -20.21 12.18 17.26
C ARG A 183 -21.03 11.24 16.38
N PHE A 184 -20.36 10.42 15.57
CA PHE A 184 -21.02 9.42 14.75
C PHE A 184 -21.34 8.21 15.66
N ASN A 185 -22.57 8.22 16.20
CA ASN A 185 -23.10 7.23 17.14
C ASN A 185 -22.76 5.79 16.70
N ARG A 186 -22.20 5.00 17.63
CA ARG A 186 -21.94 3.56 17.49
C ARG A 186 -23.21 2.71 17.58
N ASN A 187 -24.34 3.18 17.05
CA ASN A 187 -25.51 2.33 16.87
C ASN A 187 -25.31 1.51 15.59
N SER A 188 -24.45 0.50 15.64
CA SER A 188 -24.64 -0.73 14.88
C SER A 188 -23.62 -1.77 15.29
N SER A 189 -24.14 -2.99 15.38
CA SER A 189 -23.56 -4.33 15.34
C SER A 189 -22.47 -4.60 14.28
N SER A 190 -21.79 -3.57 13.77
CA SER A 190 -20.66 -3.66 12.85
C SER A 190 -19.43 -4.19 13.58
N ILE A 191 -18.76 -5.17 12.97
CA ILE A 191 -17.68 -5.98 13.55
C ILE A 191 -16.40 -5.17 13.84
N GLY A 192 -16.41 -3.85 13.65
CA GLY A 192 -15.21 -3.01 13.77
C GLY A 192 -14.16 -3.37 12.71
N LEU A 193 -14.61 -3.64 11.48
CA LEU A 193 -13.77 -3.96 10.33
C LEU A 193 -13.04 -2.71 9.85
N ASN A 194 -11.71 -2.78 9.73
CA ASN A 194 -10.91 -1.77 9.04
C ASN A 194 -10.74 -2.14 7.56
N VAL A 195 -10.39 -1.16 6.74
CA VAL A 195 -10.15 -1.37 5.31
C VAL A 195 -8.76 -0.85 4.94
N ILE A 196 -8.00 -1.68 4.23
CA ILE A 196 -6.71 -1.35 3.64
C ILE A 196 -6.80 -1.60 2.14
N LEU A 197 -6.81 -0.54 1.35
CA LEU A 197 -6.60 -0.58 -0.09
C LEU A 197 -5.11 -0.30 -0.34
N PHE A 198 -4.38 -1.30 -0.82
CA PHE A 198 -2.95 -1.19 -1.13
C PHE A 198 -2.72 -1.49 -2.61
N GLY A 199 -2.59 -0.41 -3.38
CA GLY A 199 -2.29 -0.43 -4.81
C GLY A 199 -0.79 -0.38 -5.09
N ILE A 200 -0.36 -1.12 -6.11
CA ILE A 200 0.97 -1.01 -6.71
C ILE A 200 0.77 -0.83 -8.22
N ASP A 201 1.18 0.32 -8.74
CA ASP A 201 0.94 0.75 -10.12
C ASP A 201 1.62 -0.15 -11.15
N SER A 202 0.99 -0.31 -12.31
CA SER A 202 1.57 -0.91 -13.52
C SER A 202 1.93 -2.41 -13.41
N ILE A 203 1.38 -3.15 -12.45
CA ILE A 203 1.66 -4.58 -12.28
C ILE A 203 0.51 -5.44 -12.82
N SER A 204 0.77 -6.17 -13.90
CA SER A 204 -0.13 -7.20 -14.42
C SER A 204 -0.16 -8.44 -13.51
N LYS A 205 -1.19 -9.28 -13.61
CA LYS A 205 -1.23 -10.60 -12.96
C LYS A 205 0.03 -11.41 -13.28
N LEU A 206 0.42 -11.51 -14.55
CA LEU A 206 1.58 -12.30 -14.96
C LEU A 206 2.90 -11.67 -14.48
N ASN A 207 3.01 -10.34 -14.48
CA ASN A 207 4.17 -9.64 -13.94
C ASN A 207 4.31 -9.85 -12.42
N PHE A 208 3.20 -9.84 -11.69
CA PHE A 208 3.16 -10.22 -10.27
C PHE A 208 3.70 -11.65 -10.07
N LEU A 209 3.21 -12.61 -10.85
CA LEU A 209 3.69 -14.01 -10.78
C LEU A 209 5.19 -14.16 -11.05
N ARG A 210 5.77 -13.31 -11.91
CA ARG A 210 7.20 -13.32 -12.22
C ARG A 210 8.06 -12.70 -11.12
N HIS A 211 7.64 -11.54 -10.61
CA HIS A 211 8.52 -10.67 -9.84
C HIS A 211 8.20 -10.61 -8.35
N PHE A 212 6.96 -10.86 -7.93
CA PHE A 212 6.53 -10.77 -6.53
C PHE A 212 6.56 -12.14 -5.82
N LYS A 213 7.67 -12.87 -5.92
CA LYS A 213 7.77 -14.25 -5.44
C LYS A 213 7.63 -14.34 -3.92
N LYS A 214 8.29 -13.47 -3.15
CA LYS A 214 8.22 -13.48 -1.69
C LYS A 214 6.85 -13.04 -1.20
N THR A 215 6.32 -11.99 -1.82
CA THR A 215 4.98 -11.48 -1.52
C THR A 215 3.93 -12.55 -1.79
N ARG A 216 3.98 -13.21 -2.95
CA ARG A 216 3.02 -14.27 -3.31
C ARG A 216 3.08 -15.45 -2.35
N LEU A 217 4.28 -15.95 -2.03
CA LEU A 217 4.45 -17.03 -1.07
C LEU A 217 3.88 -16.66 0.30
N PHE A 218 4.11 -15.42 0.76
CA PHE A 218 3.53 -14.93 2.01
C PHE A 218 2.00 -14.89 1.96
N LEU A 219 1.41 -14.37 0.88
CA LEU A 219 -0.04 -14.35 0.70
C LEU A 219 -0.63 -15.76 0.75
N GLU A 220 -0.06 -16.71 0.01
CA GLU A 220 -0.50 -18.11 -0.04
C GLU A 220 -0.42 -18.79 1.33
N GLN A 221 0.67 -18.56 2.07
CA GLN A 221 0.97 -19.27 3.33
C GLN A 221 0.27 -18.67 4.56
N HIS A 222 0.05 -17.35 4.60
CA HIS A 222 -0.38 -16.67 5.82
C HIS A 222 -1.76 -16.03 5.73
N LEU A 223 -2.20 -15.61 4.53
CA LEU A 223 -3.46 -14.89 4.37
C LEU A 223 -4.50 -15.69 3.57
N SER A 224 -4.07 -16.49 2.59
CA SER A 224 -4.94 -17.20 1.65
C SER A 224 -6.04 -16.29 1.04
N PRO A 225 -5.66 -15.17 0.39
CA PRO A 225 -6.62 -14.23 -0.19
C PRO A 225 -7.36 -14.84 -1.38
N PHE A 226 -8.52 -14.27 -1.70
CA PHE A 226 -9.22 -14.52 -2.95
C PHE A 226 -8.48 -13.83 -4.10
N GLU A 227 -8.09 -14.60 -5.12
CA GLU A 227 -7.47 -14.05 -6.33
C GLU A 227 -8.55 -13.84 -7.40
N MET A 228 -8.76 -12.58 -7.80
CA MET A 228 -9.71 -12.27 -8.87
C MET A 228 -9.04 -12.51 -10.22
N ASN A 229 -9.11 -13.76 -10.70
CA ASN A 229 -8.33 -14.20 -11.86
C ASN A 229 -8.66 -13.43 -13.15
N GLY A 230 -9.90 -12.95 -13.27
CA GLY A 230 -10.42 -12.20 -14.40
C GLY A 230 -10.57 -10.71 -14.15
N TYR A 231 -9.78 -10.14 -13.23
CA TYR A 231 -9.81 -8.71 -13.00
C TYR A 231 -9.28 -7.94 -14.21
N ILE A 232 -10.09 -7.00 -14.71
CA ILE A 232 -9.82 -6.21 -15.90
C ILE A 232 -9.97 -4.72 -15.57
N LYS A 233 -9.05 -3.92 -16.08
CA LYS A 233 -9.10 -2.46 -15.96
C LYS A 233 -10.23 -1.86 -16.82
N VAL A 234 -10.77 -0.72 -16.40
CA VAL A 234 -11.82 0.03 -17.14
C VAL A 234 -11.21 1.05 -18.11
N GLY A 235 -10.12 1.69 -17.70
CA GLY A 235 -9.51 2.79 -18.44
C GLY A 235 -8.04 2.58 -18.76
N ASP A 236 -7.47 3.54 -19.48
CA ASP A 236 -6.10 3.45 -19.98
C ASP A 236 -5.05 3.55 -18.85
N ASN A 237 -5.15 4.57 -17.99
CA ASN A 237 -4.19 4.88 -16.91
C ASN A 237 -4.84 4.87 -15.52
N THR A 238 -4.12 5.32 -14.49
CA THR A 238 -4.54 5.27 -13.09
C THR A 238 -5.86 5.94 -12.78
N PHE A 239 -6.06 7.18 -13.22
CA PHE A 239 -7.25 7.96 -12.85
C PHE A 239 -8.59 7.32 -13.27
N PRO A 240 -8.80 6.87 -14.53
CA PRO A 240 -10.04 6.21 -14.93
C PRO A 240 -10.22 4.80 -14.37
N ASN A 241 -9.17 4.18 -13.80
CA ASN A 241 -9.27 2.89 -13.12
C ASN A 241 -9.56 3.03 -11.62
N LEU A 242 -8.97 4.03 -10.97
CA LEU A 242 -9.23 4.29 -9.56
C LEU A 242 -10.53 5.05 -9.31
N THR A 243 -11.00 5.87 -10.25
CA THR A 243 -12.29 6.57 -10.10
C THR A 243 -13.45 5.59 -9.86
N PRO A 244 -13.67 4.56 -10.69
CA PRO A 244 -14.72 3.58 -10.43
C PRO A 244 -14.48 2.77 -9.15
N LEU A 245 -13.24 2.40 -8.83
CA LEU A 245 -12.92 1.74 -7.56
C LEU A 245 -13.31 2.57 -6.33
N LEU A 246 -13.13 3.89 -6.41
CA LEU A 246 -13.30 4.81 -5.28
C LEU A 246 -14.68 5.47 -5.22
N THR A 247 -15.48 5.40 -6.30
CA THR A 247 -16.76 6.12 -6.41
C THR A 247 -17.91 5.31 -7.00
N GLY A 248 -17.63 4.15 -7.60
CA GLY A 248 -18.63 3.37 -8.34
C GLY A 248 -19.03 3.99 -9.69
N HIS A 249 -18.45 5.12 -10.09
CA HIS A 249 -18.80 5.80 -11.35
C HIS A 249 -17.63 5.83 -12.34
N PHE A 250 -17.98 5.94 -13.62
CA PHE A 250 -17.06 6.30 -14.68
C PHE A 250 -16.46 7.69 -14.45
N VAL A 251 -15.26 7.92 -14.99
CA VAL A 251 -14.53 9.18 -14.77
C VAL A 251 -15.24 10.37 -15.41
N GLU A 252 -15.91 10.14 -16.52
CA GLU A 252 -16.66 11.11 -17.33
C GLU A 252 -17.82 11.74 -16.56
N TYR A 253 -18.32 11.06 -15.52
CA TYR A 253 -19.35 11.61 -14.64
C TYR A 253 -18.83 12.83 -13.85
N TYR A 254 -17.52 12.90 -13.61
CA TYR A 254 -16.92 13.92 -12.76
C TYR A 254 -15.96 14.85 -13.50
N TRP A 255 -15.18 14.32 -14.44
CA TRP A 255 -14.02 15.03 -14.95
C TRP A 255 -13.84 14.84 -16.46
N ASN A 256 -13.54 15.95 -17.13
CA ASN A 256 -13.07 16.00 -18.51
C ASN A 256 -12.08 17.18 -18.68
N GLU A 257 -11.53 17.35 -19.87
CA GLU A 257 -10.52 18.37 -20.17
C GLU A 257 -11.01 19.81 -19.94
N SER A 258 -12.32 20.09 -20.06
CA SER A 258 -12.87 21.43 -19.87
C SER A 258 -12.80 21.90 -18.41
N VAL A 259 -12.87 20.97 -17.45
CA VAL A 259 -12.84 21.28 -16.01
C VAL A 259 -11.44 21.18 -15.39
N ARG A 260 -10.44 20.84 -16.22
CA ARG A 260 -9.02 20.62 -15.83
C ARG A 260 -8.46 21.69 -14.89
N ASN A 261 -8.77 22.95 -15.15
CA ASN A 261 -8.21 24.10 -14.44
C ASN A 261 -9.21 24.75 -13.45
N THR A 262 -10.45 24.24 -13.36
CA THR A 262 -11.52 24.84 -12.54
C THR A 262 -11.93 23.94 -11.38
N MET A 263 -11.96 22.62 -11.58
CA MET A 263 -12.51 21.67 -10.60
C MET A 263 -11.50 21.21 -9.55
N PHE A 264 -11.98 21.10 -8.31
CA PHE A 264 -11.34 20.34 -7.24
C PHE A 264 -12.18 19.12 -6.87
N PHE A 265 -11.54 18.07 -6.33
CA PHE A 265 -12.19 16.79 -6.00
C PHE A 265 -12.89 16.77 -4.62
N ASP A 266 -12.96 17.92 -3.93
CA ASP A 266 -13.60 18.06 -2.62
C ASP A 266 -15.09 17.70 -2.64
N GLY A 267 -15.78 17.93 -3.76
CA GLY A 267 -17.22 17.65 -3.91
C GLY A 267 -17.58 16.19 -4.24
N ILE A 268 -16.61 15.33 -4.55
CA ILE A 268 -16.88 13.93 -4.92
C ILE A 268 -17.02 13.06 -3.68
N ASP A 269 -18.05 12.21 -3.60
CA ASP A 269 -18.23 11.23 -2.53
C ASP A 269 -17.28 10.01 -2.70
N LEU A 270 -15.98 10.27 -2.60
CA LEU A 270 -14.96 9.23 -2.56
C LEU A 270 -15.20 8.31 -1.35
N ILE A 271 -14.98 7.01 -1.52
CA ILE A 271 -15.34 5.98 -0.53
C ILE A 271 -14.78 6.25 0.87
N TRP A 272 -13.58 6.83 0.99
CA TRP A 272 -13.03 7.20 2.30
C TRP A 272 -13.84 8.30 3.01
N LYS A 273 -14.52 9.20 2.28
CA LYS A 273 -15.44 10.20 2.87
C LYS A 273 -16.68 9.52 3.44
N ILE A 274 -17.16 8.45 2.81
CA ILE A 274 -18.26 7.63 3.35
C ILE A 274 -17.82 6.96 4.66
N PHE A 275 -16.61 6.37 4.69
CA PHE A 275 -16.05 5.83 5.92
C PHE A 275 -15.83 6.90 7.01
N SER A 276 -15.34 8.09 6.63
CA SER A 276 -15.17 9.24 7.52
C SER A 276 -16.49 9.64 8.19
N LYS A 277 -17.58 9.75 7.42
CA LYS A 277 -18.96 10.00 7.91
C LYS A 277 -19.48 8.87 8.83
N LYS A 278 -18.83 7.71 8.85
CA LYS A 278 -19.11 6.58 9.78
C LYS A 278 -18.13 6.51 10.95
N GLY A 279 -17.35 7.57 11.20
CA GLY A 279 -16.44 7.65 12.34
C GLY A 279 -15.07 6.98 12.15
N TYR A 280 -14.73 6.57 10.92
CA TYR A 280 -13.42 5.99 10.61
C TYR A 280 -12.35 7.08 10.51
N ARG A 281 -11.12 6.72 10.89
CA ARG A 281 -9.94 7.54 10.61
C ARG A 281 -9.46 7.20 9.21
N THR A 282 -9.21 8.23 8.41
CA THR A 282 -8.92 8.09 6.98
C THR A 282 -7.45 8.39 6.69
N PHE A 283 -6.84 7.55 5.87
CA PHE A 283 -5.46 7.66 5.44
C PHE A 283 -5.39 7.62 3.92
N TYR A 284 -4.62 8.53 3.32
CA TYR A 284 -4.34 8.54 1.89
C TYR A 284 -2.88 8.90 1.62
N ALA A 285 -2.18 8.02 0.91
CA ALA A 285 -0.81 8.23 0.49
C ALA A 285 -0.55 7.75 -0.95
N GLU A 286 0.18 8.59 -1.69
CA GLU A 286 0.76 8.30 -3.00
C GLU A 286 2.23 8.70 -3.02
N ASP A 287 3.09 7.89 -3.64
CA ASP A 287 4.53 8.15 -3.73
C ASP A 287 4.97 8.76 -5.07
N ASP A 288 4.08 9.44 -5.78
CA ASP A 288 4.41 10.34 -6.89
C ASP A 288 3.60 11.65 -6.78
N PRO A 289 4.22 12.81 -6.47
CA PRO A 289 3.45 14.01 -6.21
C PRO A 289 3.06 14.73 -7.51
N ILE A 290 3.75 14.48 -8.62
CA ILE A 290 3.51 15.12 -9.92
C ILE A 290 2.48 14.31 -10.71
N TYR A 291 2.65 12.99 -10.69
CA TYR A 291 1.80 12.04 -11.42
C TYR A 291 0.68 11.41 -10.58
N GLY A 292 0.49 11.86 -9.33
CA GLY A 292 -0.54 11.34 -8.43
C GLY A 292 -1.96 11.43 -9.01
N THR A 293 -2.81 10.48 -8.62
CA THR A 293 -4.13 10.19 -9.20
C THR A 293 -5.00 11.44 -9.42
N PHE A 294 -5.12 12.28 -8.40
CA PHE A 294 -5.97 13.49 -8.45
C PHE A 294 -5.21 14.76 -8.78
N ASN A 295 -3.89 14.68 -9.00
CA ASN A 295 -3.01 15.84 -9.16
C ASN A 295 -2.41 15.95 -10.57
N TYR A 296 -2.18 14.82 -11.26
CA TYR A 296 -1.66 14.85 -12.63
C TYR A 296 -2.65 15.55 -13.57
N ASN A 297 -2.21 16.69 -14.12
CA ASN A 297 -3.00 17.56 -14.96
C ASN A 297 -4.32 18.04 -14.34
N LYS A 298 -4.45 18.03 -13.02
CA LYS A 298 -5.67 18.36 -12.28
C LYS A 298 -5.35 19.32 -11.14
N ARG A 299 -6.36 19.91 -10.50
CA ARG A 299 -6.13 20.81 -9.35
C ARG A 299 -5.83 20.08 -8.04
N GLY A 300 -6.18 18.79 -7.94
CA GLY A 300 -6.13 18.05 -6.67
C GLY A 300 -7.31 18.39 -5.78
N PHE A 301 -7.04 18.46 -4.48
CA PHE A 301 -8.00 18.86 -3.47
C PHE A 301 -7.76 20.29 -3.01
N LYS A 302 -8.81 20.97 -2.56
CA LYS A 302 -8.73 22.28 -1.92
C LYS A 302 -8.49 22.11 -0.42
N HIS A 303 -9.12 21.13 0.21
CA HIS A 303 -8.90 20.72 1.60
C HIS A 303 -8.27 19.32 1.66
N PRO A 304 -7.50 18.97 2.70
CA PRO A 304 -6.97 17.61 2.84
C PRO A 304 -8.09 16.57 2.71
N PRO A 305 -7.97 15.58 1.80
CA PRO A 305 -9.05 14.64 1.51
C PRO A 305 -9.25 13.59 2.61
N THR A 306 -8.28 13.44 3.51
CA THR A 306 -8.23 12.45 4.60
C THR A 306 -7.59 13.03 5.86
N ASP A 307 -7.80 12.36 7.00
CA ASP A 307 -7.23 12.76 8.30
C ASP A 307 -5.69 12.69 8.31
N TYR A 308 -5.12 11.72 7.58
CA TYR A 308 -3.68 11.55 7.38
C TYR A 308 -3.41 11.57 5.88
N TYR A 309 -2.69 12.59 5.41
CA TYR A 309 -2.51 12.85 3.98
C TYR A 309 -1.04 13.08 3.65
N TYR A 310 -0.45 12.21 2.83
CA TYR A 310 1.01 12.17 2.64
C TYR A 310 1.59 13.30 1.78
N ARG A 311 0.78 13.86 0.87
CA ARG A 311 1.25 14.73 -0.22
C ARG A 311 2.15 15.90 0.21
N PRO A 312 1.86 16.68 1.27
CA PRO A 312 2.70 17.83 1.64
C PRO A 312 4.14 17.42 1.96
N LEU A 313 4.33 16.31 2.68
CA LEU A 313 5.65 15.77 2.95
C LEU A 313 6.37 15.41 1.65
N TYR A 314 5.68 14.75 0.74
CA TYR A 314 6.33 14.24 -0.45
C TYR A 314 6.68 15.34 -1.46
N LEU A 315 5.88 16.41 -1.54
CA LEU A 315 6.27 17.63 -2.26
C LEU A 315 7.55 18.26 -1.68
N ALA A 316 7.67 18.30 -0.35
CA ALA A 316 8.88 18.80 0.32
C ALA A 316 10.11 17.91 0.05
N ILE A 317 9.94 16.59 0.05
CA ILE A 317 10.98 15.63 -0.34
C ILE A 317 11.40 15.84 -1.78
N ASP A 318 10.46 15.86 -2.73
CA ASP A 318 10.73 15.92 -4.17
C ASP A 318 11.45 17.23 -4.56
N GLY A 319 11.09 18.34 -3.90
CA GLY A 319 11.77 19.63 -4.05
C GLY A 319 13.13 19.76 -3.34
N SER A 320 13.52 18.80 -2.49
CA SER A 320 14.69 18.92 -1.62
C SER A 320 16.03 18.69 -2.32
N THR A 321 17.09 19.32 -1.81
CA THR A 321 18.47 19.02 -2.22
C THR A 321 18.90 17.60 -1.85
N LEU A 322 18.37 17.05 -0.75
CA LEU A 322 18.61 15.67 -0.33
C LEU A 322 18.17 14.69 -1.41
N LYS A 323 16.94 14.86 -1.92
CA LYS A 323 16.40 14.01 -2.98
C LYS A 323 17.19 14.14 -4.28
N LYS A 324 17.54 15.36 -4.68
CA LYS A 324 18.34 15.63 -5.89
C LYS A 324 19.73 14.96 -5.87
N LYS A 325 20.35 14.85 -4.69
CA LYS A 325 21.65 14.18 -4.51
C LYS A 325 21.55 12.67 -4.31
N SER A 326 20.35 12.15 -4.05
CA SER A 326 20.12 10.73 -3.80
C SER A 326 20.08 9.95 -5.11
N LYS A 327 20.44 8.66 -5.04
CA LYS A 327 20.19 7.71 -6.12
C LYS A 327 18.69 7.72 -6.49
N PRO A 328 18.31 7.46 -7.77
CA PRO A 328 16.91 7.28 -8.13
C PRO A 328 16.19 6.31 -7.18
N TYR A 329 14.91 6.56 -6.88
CA TYR A 329 14.11 5.77 -5.93
C TYR A 329 14.59 5.77 -4.47
N CYS A 330 15.61 6.57 -4.13
CA CYS A 330 16.14 6.73 -2.78
C CYS A 330 15.97 8.15 -2.24
N ILE A 331 15.93 8.27 -0.92
CA ILE A 331 16.15 9.49 -0.15
C ILE A 331 17.22 9.15 0.87
N ASP A 332 18.44 9.61 0.61
CA ASP A 332 19.64 9.19 1.32
C ASP A 332 19.78 7.65 1.30
N SER A 333 19.94 7.02 2.46
CA SER A 333 20.02 5.56 2.61
C SER A 333 18.69 4.82 2.60
N GLN A 334 17.56 5.53 2.46
CA GLN A 334 16.22 4.96 2.51
C GLN A 334 15.62 4.82 1.12
N LEU A 335 14.98 3.68 0.87
CA LEU A 335 14.16 3.48 -0.33
C LEU A 335 12.85 4.26 -0.18
N GLU A 336 12.43 4.99 -1.21
CA GLU A 336 11.24 5.83 -1.16
C GLU A 336 9.96 5.04 -0.80
N VAL A 337 9.78 3.86 -1.40
CA VAL A 337 8.64 3.00 -1.10
C VAL A 337 8.61 2.54 0.36
N ASP A 338 9.77 2.35 0.99
CA ASP A 338 9.83 1.97 2.40
C ASP A 338 9.34 3.10 3.31
N ILE A 339 9.54 4.37 2.94
CA ILE A 339 9.06 5.51 3.74
C ILE A 339 7.53 5.52 3.77
N VAL A 340 6.89 5.37 2.61
CA VAL A 340 5.42 5.38 2.53
C VAL A 340 4.80 4.09 3.11
N HIS A 341 5.46 2.93 2.96
CA HIS A 341 5.06 1.69 3.63
C HIS A 341 5.14 1.81 5.16
N ASN A 342 6.23 2.39 5.67
CA ASN A 342 6.39 2.63 7.10
C ASN A 342 5.32 3.60 7.63
N TYR A 343 4.93 4.61 6.85
CA TYR A 343 3.84 5.51 7.20
C TYR A 343 2.50 4.78 7.37
N LEU A 344 2.15 3.87 6.45
CA LEU A 344 0.95 3.04 6.58
C LEU A 344 1.01 2.13 7.81
N ARG A 345 2.15 1.47 8.05
CA ARG A 345 2.34 0.64 9.25
C ARG A 345 2.14 1.46 10.51
N ASP A 346 2.77 2.62 10.61
CA ASP A 346 2.72 3.46 11.81
C ASP A 346 1.32 4.05 12.02
N PHE A 347 0.58 4.31 10.94
CA PHE A 347 -0.84 4.64 10.98
C PHE A 347 -1.66 3.52 11.63
N ILE A 348 -1.54 2.29 11.11
CA ILE A 348 -2.27 1.12 11.61
C ILE A 348 -1.95 0.84 13.09
N VAL A 349 -0.67 0.87 13.47
CA VAL A 349 -0.23 0.65 14.86
C VAL A 349 -0.80 1.73 15.78
N THR A 350 -0.83 2.99 15.33
CA THR A 350 -1.33 4.12 16.13
C THR A 350 -2.85 4.07 16.32
N MET A 351 -3.62 3.65 15.31
CA MET A 351 -5.08 3.59 15.41
C MET A 351 -5.54 2.56 16.45
N ARG A 352 -4.78 1.48 16.67
CA ARG A 352 -5.10 0.41 17.64
C ARG A 352 -6.53 -0.09 17.46
N SER A 353 -7.44 0.20 18.40
CA SER A 353 -8.85 -0.21 18.37
C SER A 353 -9.76 0.74 17.58
N ARG A 354 -9.26 1.89 17.13
CA ARG A 354 -10.05 2.86 16.37
C ARG A 354 -10.28 2.35 14.94
N PRO A 355 -11.52 2.43 14.42
CA PRO A 355 -11.80 2.01 13.06
C PRO A 355 -11.08 2.92 12.06
N TYR A 356 -10.54 2.34 11.00
CA TYR A 356 -9.80 3.07 9.97
C TYR A 356 -10.05 2.57 8.55
N PHE A 357 -9.89 3.52 7.61
CA PHE A 357 -9.83 3.27 6.18
C PHE A 357 -8.50 3.83 5.69
N ALA A 358 -7.68 2.99 5.06
CA ALA A 358 -6.39 3.38 4.51
C ALA A 358 -6.34 3.09 3.02
N PHE A 359 -6.00 4.11 2.24
CA PHE A 359 -5.67 3.97 0.83
C PHE A 359 -4.21 4.35 0.60
N LEU A 360 -3.42 3.37 0.15
CA LEU A 360 -2.05 3.53 -0.27
C LEU A 360 -1.95 3.14 -1.75
N MET A 361 -1.40 4.02 -2.57
CA MET A 361 -1.03 3.70 -3.95
C MET A 361 0.45 3.99 -4.15
N VAL A 362 1.22 2.99 -4.57
CA VAL A 362 2.66 3.08 -4.82
C VAL A 362 2.90 2.97 -6.31
N SER A 363 3.41 4.04 -6.92
CA SER A 363 3.59 4.15 -8.36
C SER A 363 5.04 4.30 -8.78
N LYS A 364 5.85 5.08 -8.06
CA LYS A 364 7.10 5.62 -8.62
C LYS A 364 8.10 4.55 -9.05
N LEU A 365 8.25 3.49 -8.26
CA LEU A 365 9.23 2.43 -8.52
C LEU A 365 8.88 1.57 -9.75
N THR A 366 7.60 1.33 -10.02
CA THR A 366 7.13 0.32 -10.98
C THR A 366 6.57 0.91 -12.28
N HIS A 367 6.21 2.20 -12.28
CA HIS A 367 5.46 2.85 -13.36
C HIS A 367 6.09 2.75 -14.76
N ASN A 368 7.41 2.93 -14.89
CA ASN A 368 8.06 3.11 -16.20
C ASN A 368 8.72 1.84 -16.78
N TYR A 369 9.06 0.87 -15.94
CA TYR A 369 9.92 -0.25 -16.33
C TYR A 369 9.35 -1.59 -15.84
N LEU A 370 8.97 -2.46 -16.77
CA LEU A 370 8.40 -3.80 -16.51
C LEU A 370 9.15 -4.58 -15.42
N ASN A 371 10.49 -4.57 -15.49
CA ASN A 371 11.34 -5.38 -14.63
C ASN A 371 11.62 -4.75 -13.26
N TYR A 372 11.28 -3.48 -13.04
CA TYR A 372 11.44 -2.83 -11.74
C TYR A 372 10.42 -3.31 -10.71
N ALA A 373 9.38 -4.02 -11.15
CA ALA A 373 8.53 -4.84 -10.31
C ALA A 373 9.33 -5.75 -9.36
N SER A 374 10.47 -6.29 -9.79
CA SER A 374 11.33 -7.13 -8.92
C SER A 374 11.91 -6.38 -7.72
N TYR A 375 12.11 -5.07 -7.83
CA TYR A 375 12.56 -4.23 -6.71
C TYR A 375 11.47 -4.01 -5.66
N ALA A 376 10.19 -4.15 -6.04
CA ALA A 376 9.05 -3.92 -5.17
C ALA A 376 8.63 -5.16 -4.34
N ASP A 377 9.12 -6.36 -4.69
CA ASP A 377 8.75 -7.60 -3.98
C ASP A 377 9.15 -7.57 -2.50
N GLU A 378 10.42 -7.31 -2.20
CA GLU A 378 10.92 -7.29 -0.82
C GLU A 378 10.25 -6.21 0.04
N PRO A 379 10.13 -4.94 -0.39
CA PRO A 379 9.41 -3.91 0.37
C PRO A 379 7.94 -4.26 0.62
N THR A 380 7.25 -4.84 -0.36
CA THR A 380 5.84 -5.24 -0.25
C THR A 380 5.66 -6.39 0.72
N TYR A 381 6.45 -7.46 0.56
CA TYR A 381 6.50 -8.58 1.48
C TYR A 381 6.75 -8.13 2.92
N ARG A 382 7.76 -7.28 3.13
CA ARG A 382 8.11 -6.77 4.46
C ARG A 382 6.97 -5.99 5.10
N LEU A 383 6.27 -5.14 4.33
CA LEU A 383 5.10 -4.43 4.85
C LEU A 383 4.01 -5.42 5.27
N LEU A 384 3.59 -6.34 4.38
CA LEU A 384 2.53 -7.29 4.67
C LEU A 384 2.88 -8.21 5.85
N LYS A 385 4.12 -8.71 5.93
CA LYS A 385 4.60 -9.49 7.06
C LYS A 385 4.53 -8.70 8.36
N ASN A 386 5.02 -7.46 8.39
CA ASN A 386 4.95 -6.62 9.58
C ASN A 386 3.49 -6.40 10.03
N LEU A 387 2.57 -6.15 9.09
CA LEU A 387 1.14 -5.97 9.39
C LEU A 387 0.49 -7.24 9.95
N TRP A 388 0.89 -8.41 9.43
CA TRP A 388 0.44 -9.69 9.95
C TRP A 388 0.97 -9.97 11.36
N GLU A 389 2.27 -9.72 11.61
CA GLU A 389 2.90 -9.94 12.92
C GLU A 389 2.29 -9.08 14.04
N ILE A 390 1.86 -7.86 13.72
CA ILE A 390 1.15 -7.00 14.69
C ILE A 390 -0.36 -7.31 14.79
N GLY A 391 -0.85 -8.33 14.08
CA GLY A 391 -2.25 -8.75 14.09
C GLY A 391 -3.22 -7.82 13.36
N ALA A 392 -2.74 -6.98 12.43
CA ALA A 392 -3.58 -6.02 11.73
C ALA A 392 -4.71 -6.70 10.93
N PHE A 393 -4.45 -7.86 10.34
CA PHE A 393 -5.39 -8.59 9.49
C PHE A 393 -6.50 -9.31 10.25
N ASN A 394 -6.41 -9.42 11.59
CA ASN A 394 -7.47 -10.05 12.39
C ASN A 394 -8.84 -9.35 12.29
N LYS A 395 -8.83 -8.08 11.88
CA LYS A 395 -10.01 -7.21 11.79
C LYS A 395 -9.94 -6.25 10.62
N SER A 396 -9.15 -6.55 9.58
CA SER A 396 -8.96 -5.65 8.45
C SER A 396 -9.14 -6.40 7.15
N LEU A 397 -10.03 -5.89 6.30
CA LEU A 397 -10.11 -6.22 4.88
C LEU A 397 -8.86 -5.65 4.20
N LEU A 398 -8.14 -6.48 3.44
CA LEU A 398 -7.04 -6.04 2.58
C LEU A 398 -7.44 -6.27 1.13
N VAL A 399 -7.38 -5.21 0.33
CA VAL A 399 -7.40 -5.29 -1.13
C VAL A 399 -6.01 -4.90 -1.61
N LEU A 400 -5.24 -5.89 -2.05
CA LEU A 400 -3.92 -5.70 -2.65
C LEU A 400 -4.09 -5.79 -4.17
N PHE A 401 -3.76 -4.72 -4.89
CA PHE A 401 -4.14 -4.63 -6.30
C PHE A 401 -3.17 -3.81 -7.15
N SER A 402 -3.34 -3.90 -8.46
CA SER A 402 -2.86 -2.88 -9.41
C SER A 402 -4.06 -2.27 -10.14
N ASP A 403 -3.93 -1.03 -10.57
CA ASP A 403 -4.91 -0.29 -11.35
C ASP A 403 -4.87 -0.65 -12.85
N HIS A 404 -3.67 -0.92 -13.37
CA HIS A 404 -3.43 -1.42 -14.72
C HIS A 404 -2.13 -2.23 -14.80
N GLY A 405 -1.85 -2.88 -15.94
CA GLY A 405 -0.51 -3.42 -16.22
C GLY A 405 0.42 -2.36 -16.82
N ILE A 406 1.65 -2.73 -17.15
CA ILE A 406 2.65 -1.77 -17.67
C ILE A 406 2.19 -1.14 -18.99
N ARG A 407 2.32 0.19 -19.07
CA ARG A 407 1.92 0.96 -20.26
C ARG A 407 3.10 1.44 -21.11
N PHE A 408 4.28 0.89 -20.88
CA PHE A 408 5.50 1.26 -21.58
C PHE A 408 6.36 0.05 -21.96
N GLY A 409 7.31 0.28 -22.87
CA GLY A 409 8.34 -0.68 -23.24
C GLY A 409 7.91 -1.73 -24.27
N ALA A 410 8.88 -2.54 -24.70
CA ALA A 410 8.75 -3.49 -25.79
C ALA A 410 7.67 -4.56 -25.57
N ILE A 411 7.35 -4.89 -24.32
CA ILE A 411 6.32 -5.90 -24.02
C ILE A 411 4.97 -5.56 -24.67
N ARG A 412 4.62 -4.27 -24.81
CA ARG A 412 3.35 -3.83 -25.41
C ARG A 412 3.18 -4.22 -26.88
N GLN A 413 4.27 -4.53 -27.57
CA GLN A 413 4.24 -4.98 -28.96
C GLN A 413 3.93 -6.48 -29.08
N THR A 414 4.03 -7.24 -27.98
CA THR A 414 3.75 -8.68 -27.96
C THR A 414 2.25 -8.96 -27.76
N TYR A 415 1.79 -10.13 -28.20
CA TYR A 415 0.41 -10.57 -27.98
C TYR A 415 0.07 -10.63 -26.48
N ILE A 416 0.96 -11.19 -25.66
CA ILE A 416 0.76 -11.31 -24.20
C ILE A 416 0.77 -9.95 -23.52
N GLY A 417 1.63 -9.03 -23.93
CA GLY A 417 1.67 -7.68 -23.38
C GLY A 417 0.35 -6.92 -23.53
N LYS A 418 -0.43 -7.18 -24.60
CA LYS A 418 -1.76 -6.59 -24.78
C LYS A 418 -2.75 -7.05 -23.69
N PHE A 419 -2.64 -8.30 -23.23
CA PHE A 419 -3.43 -8.82 -22.11
C PHE A 419 -2.89 -8.32 -20.78
N GLU A 420 -1.59 -8.39 -20.56
CA GLU A 420 -0.97 -7.95 -19.31
C GLU A 420 -1.29 -6.49 -18.97
N GLU A 421 -1.28 -5.61 -19.98
CA GLU A 421 -1.62 -4.20 -19.80
C GLU A 421 -3.08 -3.97 -19.34
N ARG A 422 -3.99 -4.90 -19.66
CA ARG A 422 -5.43 -4.86 -19.33
C ARG A 422 -5.81 -5.67 -18.10
N MET A 423 -4.95 -6.59 -17.68
CA MET A 423 -5.19 -7.55 -16.61
C MET A 423 -4.21 -7.34 -15.44
N PRO A 424 -4.40 -6.26 -14.66
CA PRO A 424 -3.72 -6.09 -13.38
C PRO A 424 -4.02 -7.24 -12.42
N PHE A 425 -3.17 -7.39 -11.40
CA PHE A 425 -3.43 -8.34 -10.32
C PHE A 425 -4.46 -7.78 -9.32
N MET A 426 -5.21 -8.65 -8.65
CA MET A 426 -6.19 -8.29 -7.62
C MET A 426 -6.35 -9.42 -6.61
N TYR A 427 -5.95 -9.16 -5.37
CA TYR A 427 -6.08 -10.06 -4.22
C TYR A 427 -6.93 -9.41 -3.14
N ILE A 428 -7.94 -10.13 -2.66
CA ILE A 428 -8.81 -9.67 -1.58
C ILE A 428 -8.68 -10.63 -0.41
N TYR A 429 -8.15 -10.15 0.71
CA TYR A 429 -8.15 -10.88 1.97
C TYR A 429 -9.26 -10.36 2.87
N VAL A 430 -10.06 -11.29 3.38
CA VAL A 430 -11.16 -11.02 4.31
C VAL A 430 -10.91 -11.79 5.61
N PRO A 431 -11.02 -11.15 6.78
CA PRO A 431 -10.89 -11.87 8.05
C PRO A 431 -11.88 -13.04 8.14
N PRO A 432 -11.47 -14.25 8.56
CA PRO A 432 -12.35 -15.44 8.58
C PRO A 432 -13.65 -15.24 9.37
N LYS A 433 -13.60 -14.47 10.47
CA LYS A 433 -14.79 -14.11 11.27
C LYS A 433 -15.85 -13.36 10.44
N LEU A 434 -15.44 -12.56 9.46
CA LEU A 434 -16.34 -11.83 8.59
C LEU A 434 -16.97 -12.75 7.55
N LEU A 435 -16.18 -13.65 6.95
CA LEU A 435 -16.69 -14.65 6.00
C LEU A 435 -17.74 -15.57 6.64
N LYS A 436 -17.48 -16.06 7.85
CA LYS A 436 -18.43 -16.89 8.61
C LYS A 436 -19.72 -16.16 8.94
N LYS A 437 -19.64 -14.86 9.29
CA LYS A 437 -20.82 -14.04 9.61
C LYS A 437 -21.62 -13.65 8.37
N TYR A 438 -21.00 -13.57 7.20
CA TYR A 438 -21.64 -13.20 5.92
C TYR A 438 -21.41 -14.28 4.85
N PRO A 439 -22.06 -15.46 4.96
CA PRO A 439 -21.89 -16.59 4.04
C PRO A 439 -22.10 -16.23 2.57
N GLN A 440 -23.10 -15.39 2.27
CA GLN A 440 -23.38 -14.98 0.90
C GLN A 440 -22.23 -14.13 0.31
N PHE A 441 -21.60 -13.29 1.13
CA PHE A 441 -20.43 -12.51 0.70
C PHE A 441 -19.24 -13.42 0.40
N ALA A 442 -19.01 -14.44 1.23
CA ALA A 442 -17.99 -15.46 0.98
C ALA A 442 -18.25 -16.22 -0.33
N LYS A 443 -19.49 -16.67 -0.57
CA LYS A 443 -19.89 -17.35 -1.81
C LYS A 443 -19.68 -16.46 -3.03
N ASN A 444 -20.07 -15.19 -2.96
CA ASN A 444 -19.90 -14.23 -4.06
C ASN A 444 -18.41 -14.02 -4.40
N LEU A 445 -17.56 -13.81 -3.39
CA LEU A 445 -16.12 -13.69 -3.60
C LEU A 445 -15.54 -14.95 -4.23
N TRP A 446 -15.92 -16.13 -3.73
CA TRP A 446 -15.45 -17.41 -4.24
C TRP A 446 -15.82 -17.61 -5.71
N SER A 447 -17.08 -17.34 -6.09
CA SER A 447 -17.54 -17.40 -7.47
C SER A 447 -16.84 -16.37 -8.36
N ASN A 448 -16.64 -15.14 -7.87
CA ASN A 448 -16.05 -14.05 -8.64
C ASN A 448 -14.55 -14.25 -8.94
N GLN A 449 -13.85 -15.11 -8.20
CA GLN A 449 -12.47 -15.51 -8.55
C GLN A 449 -12.36 -16.07 -9.97
N ASN A 450 -13.43 -16.67 -10.50
CA ASN A 450 -13.47 -17.27 -11.84
C ASN A 450 -14.45 -16.55 -12.78
N ARG A 451 -14.73 -15.27 -12.53
CA ARG A 451 -15.53 -14.40 -13.41
C ARG A 451 -14.72 -13.18 -13.82
N LEU A 452 -15.17 -12.50 -14.87
CA LEU A 452 -14.67 -11.17 -15.14
C LEU A 452 -15.13 -10.24 -14.02
N THR A 453 -14.20 -9.44 -13.53
CA THR A 453 -14.45 -8.39 -12.52
C THR A 453 -13.72 -7.14 -12.95
N THR A 454 -14.23 -6.00 -12.50
CA THR A 454 -13.71 -4.67 -12.80
C THR A 454 -13.62 -3.85 -11.51
N PRO A 455 -12.94 -2.71 -11.51
CA PRO A 455 -13.03 -1.72 -10.44
C PRO A 455 -14.44 -1.45 -9.89
N PHE A 456 -15.48 -1.52 -10.73
CA PHE A 456 -16.87 -1.34 -10.31
C PHE A 456 -17.38 -2.44 -9.40
N ASP A 457 -16.97 -3.69 -9.64
CA ASP A 457 -17.39 -4.84 -8.83
C ASP A 457 -16.71 -4.87 -7.46
N ILE A 458 -15.60 -4.13 -7.32
CA ILE A 458 -14.82 -4.02 -6.09
C ILE A 458 -15.36 -2.91 -5.18
N HIS A 459 -15.90 -1.83 -5.76
CA HIS A 459 -16.53 -0.71 -5.05
C HIS A 459 -17.79 -1.18 -4.30
#